data_AF-A0A2P6VKU8-F1
#
_entry.id   AF-A0A2P6VKU8-F1
#
_cell.length_a   1.000
_cell.length_b   1.000
_cell.length_c   1.000
_cell.angle_alpha   90.00
_cell.angle_beta   90.00
_cell.angle_gamma   90.00
#
_symmetry.space_group_name_H-M   'P 1'
#
loop_
_entity.id
_entity.type
_entity.pdbx_description
1 polymer ?
#
loop_
_entity_poly.entity_id
_entity_poly.type
_entity_poly.pdbx_seq_one_letter_code
_entity_poly.pdbx_strand_id
1 'polypeptide(L)'
;MLLQHGVTEATVAGMIVKRKGGPYVSSVSNGAAVLQELRARGCDDERLNRLLQRAPTVMSRPASNIMASFAALDDILQLSRSDVLRVCEEHPGLLSTDAGSLRWRWAKVQERYQLPPKVVRSLQKMMRYSWCTIGLLIYDYGTVEQRLSGLQQLFGLSDGDLVALFRYLVELLGLKPEEVVRPRRDKLEALLGPFDKHMCWRFIQKGTVFRLPVATMQAIFESTAEAMGGVEAAQQLLRAEPKLFSSGLQRLRLNLAALQHPVAGCTLEEARQVLLSTPQLSVFALDTPKFRRRMEALTDFYEHANTAEMLLSRNRGTQLKSSLWTVGPRMAFVRHLRLKRGQPGRRTSAVACSLGLFCRAVRADVATYKGFEAAWLASPEAAQLCEHEPPRRQATPTGSGGGDCSRSSSSSDDDDSSSSSEEDERG
;
A
#
# COMPACT_ATOMS: atom_id res chain seq x y z
N MET A 1 -40.64 -15.93 11.69
CA MET A 1 -40.24 -14.64 11.10
C MET A 1 -38.84 -14.67 10.52
N LEU A 2 -37.73 -14.61 11.28
CA LEU A 2 -36.37 -14.55 10.68
C LEU A 2 -36.06 -15.68 9.68
N LEU A 3 -36.44 -16.92 10.00
CA LEU A 3 -36.28 -18.08 9.10
C LEU A 3 -37.06 -17.92 7.78
N GLN A 4 -38.25 -17.31 7.84
CA GLN A 4 -39.08 -17.02 6.66
C GLN A 4 -38.46 -15.93 5.76
N HIS A 5 -37.49 -15.19 6.29
CA HIS A 5 -36.71 -14.20 5.57
C HIS A 5 -35.27 -14.68 5.33
N GLY A 6 -35.02 -15.97 5.14
CA GLY A 6 -33.72 -16.49 4.64
C GLY A 6 -32.57 -16.47 5.66
N VAL A 7 -32.83 -16.13 6.92
CA VAL A 7 -31.86 -16.27 8.00
C VAL A 7 -31.80 -17.74 8.40
N THR A 8 -30.61 -18.32 8.53
CA THR A 8 -30.46 -19.74 8.88
C THR A 8 -30.74 -19.99 10.36
N GLU A 9 -31.16 -21.21 10.70
CA GLU A 9 -31.37 -21.64 12.08
C GLU A 9 -30.11 -21.47 12.94
N ALA A 10 -28.94 -21.78 12.37
CA ALA A 10 -27.65 -21.57 13.03
C ALA A 10 -27.40 -20.10 13.39
N THR A 11 -27.74 -19.17 12.48
CA THR A 11 -27.63 -17.73 12.76
C THR A 11 -28.60 -17.31 13.85
N VAL A 12 -29.87 -17.73 13.79
CA VAL A 12 -30.87 -17.41 14.81
C VAL A 12 -30.46 -17.93 16.19
N ALA A 13 -30.01 -19.19 16.27
CA ALA A 13 -29.50 -19.77 17.51
C ALA A 13 -28.28 -18.99 18.05
N GLY A 14 -27.33 -18.65 17.18
CA GLY A 14 -26.17 -17.83 17.55
C GLY A 14 -26.54 -16.44 18.07
N MET A 15 -27.56 -15.80 17.49
CA MET A 15 -28.08 -14.50 17.95
C MET A 15 -28.69 -14.61 19.36
N ILE A 16 -29.46 -15.66 19.63
CA ILE A 16 -30.08 -15.92 20.94
C ILE A 16 -29.02 -16.15 22.02
N VAL A 17 -28.00 -16.98 21.72
CA VAL A 17 -26.90 -17.30 22.64
C VAL A 17 -26.07 -16.07 22.96
N LYS A 18 -25.64 -15.28 21.96
CA LYS A 18 -24.85 -14.05 22.17
C LYS A 18 -25.57 -13.00 23.02
N ARG A 19 -26.90 -13.08 23.10
CA ARG A 19 -27.76 -12.16 23.84
C ARG A 19 -28.26 -12.75 25.16
N LYS A 20 -27.71 -13.88 25.63
CA LYS A 20 -28.10 -14.57 26.86
C LYS A 20 -29.62 -14.80 26.97
N GLY A 21 -30.27 -15.21 25.88
CA GLY A 21 -31.66 -15.69 25.91
C GLY A 21 -32.76 -14.64 26.15
N GLY A 22 -32.46 -13.33 26.07
CA GLY A 22 -33.48 -12.29 26.25
C GLY A 22 -34.47 -12.16 25.08
N PRO A 23 -35.70 -11.64 25.30
CA PRO A 23 -36.82 -11.60 24.33
C PRO A 23 -36.64 -10.59 23.17
N TYR A 24 -35.41 -10.24 22.81
CA TYR A 24 -35.08 -9.12 21.91
C TYR A 24 -35.16 -9.45 20.42
N VAL A 25 -35.29 -10.73 20.04
CA VAL A 25 -35.53 -11.11 18.63
C VAL A 25 -37.01 -11.44 18.41
N SER A 26 -37.72 -11.85 19.46
CA SER A 26 -39.14 -12.23 19.43
C SER A 26 -40.12 -11.07 19.64
N SER A 27 -39.67 -9.93 20.17
CA SER A 27 -40.53 -8.74 20.44
C SER A 27 -40.45 -7.63 19.38
N VAL A 28 -39.60 -7.76 18.36
CA VAL A 28 -39.37 -6.66 17.40
C VAL A 28 -40.33 -6.76 16.24
N SER A 29 -41.47 -6.09 16.36
CA SER A 29 -42.43 -5.82 15.28
C SER A 29 -41.80 -5.17 14.03
N ASN A 30 -40.58 -4.61 14.16
CA ASN A 30 -39.85 -3.92 13.11
C ASN A 30 -38.79 -4.77 12.38
N GLY A 31 -38.53 -6.02 12.81
CA GLY A 31 -37.46 -6.84 12.24
C GLY A 31 -37.66 -7.12 10.74
N ALA A 32 -38.89 -7.37 10.30
CA ALA A 32 -39.19 -7.61 8.89
C ALA A 32 -38.86 -6.39 8.00
N ALA A 33 -39.14 -5.18 8.47
CA ALA A 33 -38.83 -3.94 7.75
C ALA A 33 -37.30 -3.76 7.58
N VAL A 34 -36.51 -4.07 8.62
CA VAL A 34 -35.04 -4.03 8.53
C VAL A 34 -34.52 -5.01 7.47
N LEU A 35 -35.06 -6.23 7.43
CA LEU A 35 -34.64 -7.24 6.45
C LEU A 35 -35.02 -6.83 5.01
N GLN A 36 -36.20 -6.25 4.84
CA GLN A 36 -36.65 -5.75 3.53
C GLN A 36 -35.74 -4.63 3.02
N GLU A 37 -35.38 -3.68 3.89
CA GLU A 37 -34.47 -2.58 3.55
C GLU A 37 -33.06 -3.07 3.22
N LEU A 38 -32.52 -4.02 3.99
CA LEU A 38 -31.22 -4.62 3.71
C LEU A 38 -31.21 -5.34 2.35
N ARG A 39 -32.30 -6.05 2.01
CA ARG A 39 -32.46 -6.69 0.70
C ARG A 39 -32.60 -5.70 -0.45
N ALA A 40 -33.38 -4.63 -0.28
CA ALA A 40 -33.49 -3.56 -1.27
C ALA A 40 -32.13 -2.91 -1.59
N ARG A 41 -31.18 -3.01 -0.67
CA ARG A 41 -29.81 -2.53 -0.81
C ARG A 41 -28.84 -3.54 -1.44
N GLY A 42 -29.31 -4.73 -1.82
CA GLY A 42 -28.53 -5.79 -2.45
C GLY A 42 -27.83 -6.74 -1.47
N CYS A 43 -28.33 -6.85 -0.24
CA CYS A 43 -27.87 -7.86 0.73
C CYS A 43 -28.57 -9.19 0.43
N ASP A 44 -27.85 -10.13 -0.20
CA ASP A 44 -28.30 -11.50 -0.39
C ASP A 44 -28.38 -12.27 0.95
N ASP A 45 -28.96 -13.48 0.92
CA ASP A 45 -29.18 -14.26 2.13
C ASP A 45 -27.85 -14.64 2.84
N GLU A 46 -26.76 -14.88 2.10
CA GLU A 46 -25.47 -15.18 2.72
C GLU A 46 -24.89 -13.97 3.46
N ARG A 47 -24.88 -12.81 2.79
CA ARG A 47 -24.42 -11.53 3.33
C ARG A 47 -25.23 -11.12 4.54
N LEU A 48 -26.55 -11.32 4.48
CA LEU A 48 -27.47 -11.07 5.57
C LEU A 48 -27.15 -11.96 6.78
N ASN A 49 -26.93 -13.26 6.56
CA ASN A 49 -26.54 -14.18 7.62
C ASN A 49 -25.20 -13.78 8.26
N ARG A 50 -24.18 -13.43 7.46
CA ARG A 50 -22.89 -12.95 7.97
C ARG A 50 -23.03 -11.69 8.82
N LEU A 51 -23.82 -10.72 8.36
CA LEU A 51 -24.08 -9.47 9.08
C LEU A 51 -24.75 -9.72 10.44
N LEU A 52 -25.81 -10.52 10.46
CA LEU A 52 -26.61 -10.80 11.66
C LEU A 52 -25.87 -11.66 12.69
N GLN A 53 -25.02 -12.59 12.25
CA GLN A 53 -24.13 -13.34 13.14
C GLN A 53 -23.16 -12.42 13.90
N ARG A 54 -22.66 -11.36 13.23
CA ARG A 54 -21.68 -10.44 13.81
C ARG A 54 -22.33 -9.32 14.62
N ALA A 55 -23.47 -8.79 14.19
CA ALA A 55 -24.21 -7.76 14.90
C ALA A 55 -25.72 -8.04 14.98
N PRO A 56 -26.14 -8.90 15.92
CA PRO A 56 -27.56 -9.14 16.20
C PRO A 56 -28.30 -7.87 16.65
N THR A 57 -27.57 -6.87 17.15
CA THR A 57 -28.10 -5.58 17.63
C THR A 57 -28.82 -4.79 16.55
N VAL A 58 -28.44 -4.95 15.28
CA VAL A 58 -29.06 -4.24 14.16
C VAL A 58 -30.57 -4.49 14.12
N MET A 59 -31.00 -5.72 14.42
CA MET A 59 -32.42 -6.10 14.42
C MET A 59 -33.27 -5.44 15.49
N SER A 60 -32.64 -4.86 16.54
CA SER A 60 -33.36 -4.14 17.59
C SER A 60 -33.61 -2.66 17.27
N ARG A 61 -33.05 -2.16 16.16
CA ARG A 61 -33.20 -0.74 15.76
C ARG A 61 -34.36 -0.58 14.78
N PRO A 62 -35.05 0.58 14.79
CA PRO A 62 -35.99 0.93 13.73
C PRO A 62 -35.32 0.93 12.35
N ALA A 63 -36.02 0.44 11.32
CA ALA A 63 -35.50 0.40 9.96
C ALA A 63 -35.09 1.80 9.46
N SER A 64 -35.86 2.83 9.79
CA SER A 64 -35.55 4.24 9.49
C SER A 64 -34.18 4.68 10.03
N ASN A 65 -33.81 4.24 11.23
CA ASN A 65 -32.52 4.59 11.83
C ASN A 65 -31.35 3.88 11.13
N ILE A 66 -31.53 2.62 10.74
CA ILE A 66 -30.52 1.87 9.98
C ILE A 66 -30.33 2.50 8.61
N MET A 67 -31.42 2.87 7.95
CA MET A 67 -31.37 3.53 6.65
C MET A 67 -30.76 4.94 6.72
N ALA A 68 -31.03 5.69 7.79
CA ALA A 68 -30.34 6.96 8.03
C ALA A 68 -28.83 6.76 8.24
N SER A 69 -28.40 5.72 8.96
CA SER A 69 -26.98 5.38 9.12
C SER A 69 -26.34 5.03 7.78
N PHE A 70 -27.02 4.23 6.95
CA PHE A 70 -26.55 3.94 5.59
C PHE A 70 -26.44 5.18 4.72
N ALA A 71 -27.42 6.09 4.75
CA ALA A 71 -27.36 7.36 4.01
C ALA A 71 -26.21 8.24 4.49
N ALA A 72 -25.95 8.30 5.80
CA ALA A 72 -24.77 8.99 6.33
C ALA A 72 -23.45 8.36 5.83
N LEU A 73 -23.37 7.03 5.77
CA LEU A 73 -22.19 6.33 5.28
C LEU A 73 -21.99 6.51 3.76
N ASP A 74 -23.06 6.55 2.96
CA ASP A 74 -22.97 6.88 1.54
C ASP A 74 -22.33 8.26 1.34
N ASP A 75 -22.80 9.26 2.10
CA ASP A 75 -22.30 10.64 2.03
C ASP A 75 -20.85 10.76 2.52
N ILE A 76 -20.52 10.11 3.65
CA ILE A 76 -19.19 10.18 4.27
C ILE A 76 -18.16 9.43 3.43
N LEU A 77 -18.48 8.21 3.00
CA LEU A 77 -17.52 7.34 2.32
C LEU A 77 -17.41 7.69 0.83
N GLN A 78 -18.48 8.20 0.20
CA GLN A 78 -18.53 8.46 -1.25
C GLN A 78 -18.17 7.22 -2.09
N LEU A 79 -18.74 6.07 -1.72
CA LEU A 79 -18.53 4.79 -2.42
C LEU A 79 -19.84 4.31 -3.06
N SER A 80 -19.75 3.24 -3.85
CA SER A 80 -20.95 2.58 -4.35
C SER A 80 -21.77 1.99 -3.21
N ARG A 81 -23.11 1.89 -3.37
CA ARG A 81 -23.99 1.28 -2.36
C ARG A 81 -23.55 -0.13 -1.94
N SER A 82 -23.04 -0.91 -2.89
CA SER A 82 -22.53 -2.26 -2.64
C SER A 82 -21.24 -2.25 -1.81
N ASP A 83 -20.34 -1.30 -2.06
CA ASP A 83 -19.12 -1.13 -1.26
C ASP A 83 -19.43 -0.68 0.16
N VAL A 84 -20.38 0.25 0.35
CA VAL A 84 -20.84 0.67 1.68
C VAL A 84 -21.45 -0.50 2.45
N LEU A 85 -22.25 -1.33 1.78
CA LEU A 85 -22.78 -2.56 2.37
C LEU A 85 -21.66 -3.52 2.78
N ARG A 86 -20.63 -3.72 1.94
CA ARG A 86 -19.47 -4.55 2.27
C ARG A 86 -18.72 -4.01 3.51
N VAL A 87 -18.53 -2.70 3.60
CA VAL A 87 -17.93 -2.06 4.78
C VAL A 87 -18.76 -2.35 6.03
N CYS A 88 -20.08 -2.26 5.95
CA CYS A 88 -20.97 -2.58 7.08
C CYS A 88 -20.95 -4.07 7.46
N GLU A 89 -20.71 -4.99 6.52
CA GLU A 89 -20.57 -6.42 6.81
C GLU A 89 -19.26 -6.76 7.53
N GLU A 90 -18.19 -6.08 7.16
CA GLU A 90 -16.89 -6.18 7.83
C GLU A 90 -16.92 -5.48 9.20
N HIS A 91 -17.66 -4.36 9.30
CA HIS A 91 -17.69 -3.47 10.46
C HIS A 91 -19.11 -3.15 10.92
N PRO A 92 -19.87 -4.13 11.42
CA PRO A 92 -21.30 -3.94 11.65
C PRO A 92 -21.61 -3.05 12.87
N GLY A 93 -20.58 -2.68 13.65
CA GLY A 93 -20.67 -1.62 14.65
C GLY A 93 -21.15 -0.28 14.06
N LEU A 94 -20.84 0.01 12.79
CA LEU A 94 -21.31 1.21 12.10
C LEU A 94 -22.84 1.30 12.03
N LEU A 95 -23.52 0.16 11.85
CA LEU A 95 -24.97 0.07 11.84
C LEU A 95 -25.59 0.10 13.25
N SER A 96 -24.77 0.07 14.29
CA SER A 96 -25.21 0.29 15.67
C SER A 96 -25.08 1.77 16.08
N THR A 97 -24.32 2.57 15.34
CA THR A 97 -24.18 4.02 15.55
C THR A 97 -25.29 4.79 14.82
N ASP A 98 -25.80 5.87 15.40
CA ASP A 98 -26.76 6.75 14.75
C ASP A 98 -26.11 7.65 13.68
N ALA A 99 -26.90 8.04 12.69
CA ALA A 99 -26.46 8.84 11.56
C ALA A 99 -25.85 10.19 11.97
N GLY A 100 -26.41 10.82 13.01
CA GLY A 100 -25.94 12.11 13.53
C GLY A 100 -24.52 11.98 14.10
N SER A 101 -24.29 10.98 14.93
CA SER A 101 -22.97 10.68 15.50
C SER A 101 -21.93 10.36 14.42
N LEU A 102 -22.29 9.58 13.39
CA LEU A 102 -21.38 9.28 12.27
C LEU A 102 -20.95 10.57 11.54
N ARG A 103 -21.92 11.42 11.18
CA ARG A 103 -21.66 12.70 10.51
C ARG A 103 -20.86 13.65 11.41
N TRP A 104 -21.22 13.74 12.68
CA TRP A 104 -20.55 14.60 13.65
C TRP A 104 -19.09 14.19 13.88
N ARG A 105 -18.82 12.89 14.05
CA ARG A 105 -17.44 12.38 14.22
C ARG A 105 -16.58 12.68 13.00
N TRP A 106 -17.11 12.42 11.81
CA TRP A 106 -16.40 12.71 10.57
C TRP A 106 -16.13 14.21 10.39
N ALA A 107 -17.14 15.05 10.62
CA ALA A 107 -17.02 16.50 10.56
C ALA A 107 -15.98 17.03 11.56
N LYS A 108 -15.96 16.51 12.79
CA LYS A 108 -14.97 16.91 13.81
C LYS A 108 -13.54 16.57 13.42
N VAL A 109 -13.31 15.40 12.82
CA VAL A 109 -11.99 15.02 12.28
C VAL A 109 -11.57 16.00 11.17
N GLN A 110 -12.47 16.33 10.25
CA GLN A 110 -12.17 17.26 9.16
C GLN A 110 -11.89 18.69 9.66
N GLU A 111 -12.71 19.18 10.61
CA GLU A 111 -12.59 20.50 11.23
C GLU A 111 -11.27 20.64 12.01
N ARG A 112 -10.97 19.68 12.89
CA ARG A 112 -9.81 19.74 13.80
C ARG A 112 -8.47 19.73 13.06
N TYR A 113 -8.37 18.87 12.04
CA TYR A 113 -7.12 18.59 11.35
C TYR A 113 -7.01 19.27 9.99
N GLN A 114 -8.05 19.99 9.56
CA GLN A 114 -8.09 20.74 8.29
C GLN A 114 -7.53 19.92 7.11
N LEU A 115 -7.99 18.67 6.99
CA LEU A 115 -7.38 17.69 6.09
C LEU A 115 -7.49 18.11 4.62
N PRO A 116 -6.40 18.10 3.84
CA PRO A 116 -6.45 18.40 2.41
C PRO A 116 -7.39 17.43 1.66
N PRO A 117 -8.08 17.86 0.58
CA PRO A 117 -9.02 17.00 -0.15
C PRO A 117 -8.42 15.67 -0.63
N LYS A 118 -7.12 15.66 -0.98
CA LYS A 118 -6.39 14.44 -1.37
C LYS A 118 -6.29 13.43 -0.21
N VAL A 119 -6.05 13.90 1.01
CA VAL A 119 -5.98 13.06 2.22
C VAL A 119 -7.37 12.52 2.55
N VAL A 120 -8.40 13.37 2.51
CA VAL A 120 -9.80 12.97 2.73
C VAL A 120 -10.21 11.84 1.78
N ARG A 121 -9.99 12.01 0.47
CA ARG A 121 -10.28 10.95 -0.53
C ARG A 121 -9.48 9.68 -0.29
N SER A 122 -8.23 9.79 0.18
CA SER A 122 -7.41 8.63 0.53
C SER A 122 -8.00 7.87 1.73
N LEU A 123 -8.42 8.58 2.78
CA LEU A 123 -9.05 7.97 3.97
C LEU A 123 -10.36 7.27 3.62
N GLN A 124 -11.22 7.93 2.85
CA GLN A 124 -12.50 7.36 2.37
C GLN A 124 -12.28 6.06 1.58
N LYS A 125 -11.25 6.00 0.73
CA LYS A 125 -10.86 4.76 0.04
C LYS A 125 -10.35 3.70 1.02
N MET A 126 -9.51 4.09 1.99
CA MET A 126 -8.95 3.19 3.00
C MET A 126 -10.00 2.59 3.94
N MET A 127 -11.09 3.32 4.22
CA MET A 127 -12.23 2.80 4.97
C MET A 127 -12.93 1.60 4.31
N ARG A 128 -12.57 1.23 3.07
CA ARG A 128 -13.07 -0.02 2.45
C ARG A 128 -12.43 -1.29 2.99
N TYR A 129 -11.22 -1.19 3.53
CA TYR A 129 -10.37 -2.35 3.81
C TYR A 129 -9.57 -2.22 5.12
N SER A 130 -9.62 -1.06 5.79
CA SER A 130 -8.90 -0.85 7.04
C SER A 130 -9.85 -0.62 8.21
N TRP A 131 -9.83 -1.58 9.15
CA TRP A 131 -10.45 -1.45 10.46
C TRP A 131 -9.99 -0.18 11.19
N CYS A 132 -8.69 0.11 11.15
CA CYS A 132 -8.11 1.26 11.86
C CYS A 132 -8.63 2.59 11.30
N THR A 133 -8.80 2.67 9.98
CA THR A 133 -9.36 3.87 9.33
C THR A 133 -10.85 4.04 9.65
N ILE A 134 -11.64 2.96 9.63
CA ILE A 134 -13.04 3.00 10.07
C ILE A 134 -13.17 3.36 11.56
N GLY A 135 -12.12 3.12 12.36
CA GLY A 135 -12.04 3.57 13.75
C GLY A 135 -12.35 5.06 13.94
N LEU A 136 -12.11 5.90 12.94
CA LEU A 136 -12.50 7.33 12.95
C LEU A 136 -14.02 7.56 13.09
N LEU A 137 -14.83 6.59 12.66
CA LEU A 137 -16.29 6.64 12.74
C LEU A 137 -16.83 5.82 13.92
N ILE A 138 -16.10 4.80 14.37
CA ILE A 138 -16.54 3.89 15.45
C ILE A 138 -16.17 4.41 16.83
N TYR A 139 -14.96 4.92 17.02
CA TYR A 139 -14.53 5.47 18.31
C TYR A 139 -15.24 6.80 18.58
N ASP A 140 -15.41 7.14 19.85
CA ASP A 140 -15.75 8.50 20.22
C ASP A 140 -14.60 9.45 19.83
N TYR A 141 -14.96 10.70 19.54
CA TYR A 141 -13.98 11.67 19.06
C TYR A 141 -12.88 11.94 20.09
N GLY A 142 -13.20 11.92 21.39
CA GLY A 142 -12.21 12.08 22.46
C GLY A 142 -11.13 11.00 22.43
N THR A 143 -11.51 9.74 22.22
CA THR A 143 -10.56 8.63 22.04
C THR A 143 -9.68 8.82 20.80
N VAL A 144 -10.26 9.26 19.67
CA VAL A 144 -9.49 9.52 18.45
C VAL A 144 -8.47 10.63 18.69
N GLU A 145 -8.91 11.75 19.27
CA GLU A 145 -8.06 12.90 19.57
C GLU A 145 -6.96 12.51 20.56
N GLN A 146 -7.28 11.81 21.65
CA GLN A 146 -6.31 11.34 22.63
C GLN A 146 -5.25 10.43 21.99
N ARG A 147 -5.67 9.48 21.14
CA ARG A 147 -4.72 8.56 20.48
C ARG A 147 -3.84 9.27 19.48
N LEU A 148 -4.40 10.15 18.64
CA LEU A 148 -3.61 10.92 17.67
C LEU A 148 -2.65 11.89 18.36
N SER A 149 -3.08 12.54 19.45
CA SER A 149 -2.23 13.42 20.25
C SER A 149 -1.11 12.65 20.95
N GLY A 150 -1.42 11.45 21.46
CA GLY A 150 -0.41 10.55 22.03
C GLY A 150 0.62 10.10 20.98
N LEU A 151 0.20 9.76 19.76
CA LEU A 151 1.12 9.46 18.66
C LEU A 151 1.94 10.68 18.24
N GLN A 152 1.32 11.87 18.20
CA GLN A 152 2.00 13.12 17.88
C GLN A 152 3.14 13.39 18.86
N GLN A 153 2.86 13.31 20.17
CA GLN A 153 3.83 13.49 21.23
C GLN A 153 4.90 12.40 21.19
N LEU A 154 4.49 11.14 21.02
CA LEU A 154 5.40 10.01 21.00
C LEU A 154 6.41 10.10 19.85
N PHE A 155 6.03 10.64 18.70
CA PHE A 155 6.93 10.80 17.55
C PHE A 155 7.51 12.20 17.39
N GLY A 156 7.25 13.12 18.32
CA GLY A 156 7.73 14.50 18.27
C GLY A 156 7.27 15.26 17.02
N LEU A 157 6.04 15.02 16.58
CA LEU A 157 5.49 15.57 15.34
C LEU A 157 4.92 16.97 15.55
N SER A 158 5.23 17.89 14.63
CA SER A 158 4.51 19.17 14.55
C SER A 158 3.08 18.97 14.01
N ASP A 159 2.23 19.99 14.14
CA ASP A 159 0.86 19.94 13.59
C ASP A 159 0.87 19.74 12.06
N GLY A 160 1.83 20.34 11.36
CA GLY A 160 2.01 20.12 9.92
C GLY A 160 2.38 18.67 9.60
N ASP A 161 3.25 18.06 10.41
CA ASP A 161 3.63 16.65 10.25
C ASP A 161 2.45 15.72 10.52
N LEU A 162 1.62 16.04 11.51
CA LEU A 162 0.41 15.29 11.83
C LEU A 162 -0.54 15.22 10.63
N VAL A 163 -0.77 16.35 9.96
CA VAL A 163 -1.62 16.42 8.75
C VAL A 163 -0.97 15.67 7.59
N ALA A 164 0.34 15.85 7.37
CA ALA A 164 1.07 15.18 6.28
C ALA A 164 1.09 13.65 6.44
N LEU A 165 1.17 13.16 7.67
CA LEU A 165 1.22 11.73 7.99
C LEU A 165 -0.13 11.15 8.43
N PHE A 166 -1.20 11.93 8.39
CA PHE A 166 -2.48 11.58 9.01
C PHE A 166 -2.97 10.19 8.61
N ARG A 167 -2.93 9.87 7.31
CA ARG A 167 -3.35 8.55 6.79
C ARG A 167 -2.61 7.37 7.42
N TYR A 168 -1.34 7.58 7.78
CA TYR A 168 -0.49 6.54 8.35
C TYR A 168 -0.67 6.44 9.86
N LEU A 169 -0.85 7.58 10.53
CA LEU A 169 -1.16 7.61 11.96
C LEU A 169 -2.52 6.97 12.26
N VAL A 170 -3.48 7.15 11.36
CA VAL A 170 -4.78 6.49 11.43
C VAL A 170 -4.66 4.96 11.42
N GLU A 171 -3.72 4.39 10.67
CA GLU A 171 -3.45 2.94 10.68
C GLU A 171 -2.88 2.41 12.00
N LEU A 172 -2.40 3.31 12.86
CA LEU A 172 -1.93 3.03 14.21
C LEU A 172 -3.00 3.30 15.27
N LEU A 173 -4.16 3.87 14.92
CA LEU A 173 -5.24 4.15 15.88
C LEU A 173 -5.72 2.90 16.62
N GLY A 174 -5.66 1.73 15.98
CA GLY A 174 -6.01 0.47 16.64
C GLY A 174 -5.05 0.08 17.77
N LEU A 175 -3.86 0.68 17.80
CA LEU A 175 -2.84 0.46 18.82
C LEU A 175 -2.93 1.58 19.86
N LYS A 176 -2.79 1.22 21.14
CA LYS A 176 -2.69 2.21 22.19
C LYS A 176 -1.28 2.83 22.16
N PRO A 177 -1.13 4.17 22.04
CA PRO A 177 0.18 4.80 21.85
C PRO A 177 1.17 4.44 22.95
N GLU A 178 0.75 4.57 24.21
CA GLU A 178 1.60 4.35 25.39
C GLU A 178 1.87 2.87 25.67
N GLU A 179 0.84 2.02 25.64
CA GLU A 179 0.97 0.61 26.02
C GLU A 179 1.63 -0.24 24.92
N VAL A 180 1.47 0.16 23.65
CA VAL A 180 1.84 -0.69 22.51
C VAL A 180 2.87 -0.03 21.61
N VAL A 181 2.67 1.24 21.23
CA VAL A 181 3.54 1.89 20.25
C VAL A 181 4.86 2.34 20.90
N ARG A 182 4.83 2.89 22.12
CA ARG A 182 6.03 3.35 22.83
C ARG A 182 7.05 2.23 23.06
N PRO A 183 6.71 1.07 23.66
CA PRO A 183 7.71 -0.01 23.84
C PRO A 183 8.30 -0.50 22.51
N ARG A 184 7.51 -0.48 21.43
CA ARG A 184 7.96 -0.85 20.09
C ARG A 184 8.90 0.19 19.49
N ARG A 185 8.58 1.48 19.65
CA ARG A 185 9.47 2.59 19.26
C ARG A 185 10.79 2.52 20.02
N ASP A 186 10.73 2.43 21.35
CA ASP A 186 11.91 2.39 22.21
C ASP A 186 12.81 1.20 21.86
N LYS A 187 12.20 0.04 21.56
CA LYS A 187 12.96 -1.12 21.09
C LYS A 187 13.64 -0.87 19.75
N LEU A 188 12.95 -0.25 18.80
CA LEU A 188 13.53 0.07 17.50
C LEU A 188 14.66 1.08 17.62
N GLU A 189 14.56 2.08 18.50
CA GLU A 189 15.64 3.02 18.79
C GLU A 189 16.83 2.32 19.45
N ALA A 190 16.59 1.39 20.37
CA ALA A 190 17.66 0.59 20.97
C ALA A 190 18.38 -0.30 19.93
N LEU A 191 17.66 -0.82 18.94
CA LEU A 191 18.22 -1.68 17.89
C LEU A 191 18.93 -0.90 16.79
N LEU A 192 18.36 0.23 16.35
CA LEU A 192 18.76 0.95 15.15
C LEU A 192 19.53 2.25 15.45
N GLY A 193 19.62 2.64 16.72
CA GLY A 193 20.12 3.94 17.14
C GLY A 193 19.03 5.01 17.15
N PRO A 194 19.40 6.26 17.49
CA PRO A 194 18.44 7.35 17.67
C PRO A 194 17.67 7.66 16.39
N PHE A 195 16.38 7.90 16.52
CA PHE A 195 15.51 8.26 15.41
C PHE A 195 15.56 9.77 15.18
N ASP A 196 16.01 10.16 14.00
CA ASP A 196 15.77 11.51 13.50
C ASP A 196 14.34 11.64 12.94
N LYS A 197 13.93 12.87 12.61
CA LYS A 197 12.60 13.17 12.07
C LYS A 197 12.29 12.36 10.80
N HIS A 198 13.25 12.24 9.88
CA HIS A 198 13.06 11.52 8.62
C HIS A 198 12.85 10.02 8.87
N MET A 199 13.59 9.46 9.82
CA MET A 199 13.45 8.06 10.22
C MET A 199 12.09 7.81 10.86
N CYS A 200 11.65 8.66 11.79
CA CYS A 200 10.29 8.60 12.36
C CYS A 200 9.23 8.57 11.25
N TRP A 201 9.32 9.50 10.29
CA TRP A 201 8.42 9.55 9.15
C TRP A 201 8.40 8.24 8.35
N ARG A 202 9.58 7.69 8.03
CA ARG A 202 9.69 6.45 7.27
C ARG A 202 9.04 5.27 8.03
N PHE A 203 9.25 5.16 9.33
CA PHE A 203 8.64 4.10 10.15
C PHE A 203 7.13 4.26 10.31
N ILE A 204 6.63 5.49 10.49
CA ILE A 204 5.18 5.77 10.51
C ILE A 204 4.55 5.37 9.17
N GLN A 205 5.17 5.74 8.04
CA GLN A 205 4.70 5.38 6.70
C GLN A 205 4.69 3.86 6.47
N LYS A 206 5.55 3.12 7.17
CA LYS A 206 5.59 1.64 7.19
C LYS A 206 5.01 1.09 8.50
N GLY A 207 3.89 1.65 8.96
CA GLY A 207 3.29 1.38 10.27
C GLY A 207 2.97 -0.09 10.61
N THR A 208 3.11 -1.02 9.65
CA THR A 208 3.08 -2.47 9.88
C THR A 208 4.17 -2.93 10.84
N VAL A 209 5.32 -2.25 10.89
CA VAL A 209 6.39 -2.53 11.86
C VAL A 209 5.84 -2.47 13.27
N PHE A 210 5.09 -1.42 13.60
CA PHE A 210 4.49 -1.24 14.93
C PHE A 210 3.39 -2.23 15.24
N ARG A 211 3.03 -3.18 14.36
CA ARG A 211 2.11 -4.29 14.69
C ARG A 211 2.85 -5.53 15.19
N LEU A 212 4.16 -5.59 15.01
CA LEU A 212 4.99 -6.73 15.41
C LEU A 212 5.24 -6.74 16.93
N PRO A 213 5.26 -7.92 17.57
CA PRO A 213 5.77 -8.06 18.93
C PRO A 213 7.25 -7.64 19.03
N VAL A 214 7.65 -7.11 20.18
CA VAL A 214 9.04 -6.70 20.48
C VAL A 214 10.04 -7.85 20.27
N ALA A 215 9.69 -9.06 20.69
CA ALA A 215 10.52 -10.25 20.49
C ALA A 215 10.74 -10.56 19.00
N THR A 216 9.70 -10.39 18.17
CA THR A 216 9.79 -10.58 16.72
C THR A 216 10.71 -9.54 16.07
N MET A 217 10.63 -8.27 16.50
CA MET A 217 11.54 -7.22 16.02
C MET A 217 13.01 -7.56 16.34
N GLN A 218 13.28 -8.03 17.55
CA GLN A 218 14.62 -8.46 17.97
C GLN A 218 15.14 -9.61 17.11
N ALA A 219 14.34 -10.67 16.95
CA ALA A 219 14.74 -11.84 16.17
C ALA A 219 15.02 -11.48 14.70
N ILE A 220 14.22 -10.59 14.10
CA ILE A 220 14.45 -10.09 12.75
C ILE A 220 15.75 -9.30 12.67
N PHE A 221 16.02 -8.43 13.66
CA PHE A 221 17.25 -7.66 13.70
C PHE A 221 18.49 -8.56 13.79
N GLU A 222 18.52 -9.49 14.73
CA GLU A 222 19.63 -10.45 14.91
C GLU A 222 19.87 -11.27 13.65
N SER A 223 18.78 -11.78 13.05
CA SER A 223 18.88 -12.56 11.82
C SER A 223 19.36 -11.71 10.62
N THR A 224 18.99 -10.43 10.58
CA THR A 224 19.47 -9.50 9.56
C THR A 224 20.96 -9.22 9.78
N ALA A 225 21.40 -9.07 11.03
CA ALA A 225 22.81 -8.89 11.37
C ALA A 225 23.66 -10.10 10.96
N GLU A 226 23.16 -11.31 11.20
CA GLU A 226 23.79 -12.55 10.72
C GLU A 226 23.89 -12.57 9.18
N ALA A 227 22.78 -12.30 8.48
CA ALA A 227 22.75 -12.33 7.02
C ALA A 227 23.66 -11.26 6.39
N MET A 228 23.69 -10.06 6.98
CA MET A 228 24.47 -8.92 6.50
C MET A 228 25.92 -8.89 7.00
N GLY A 229 26.33 -9.86 7.83
CA GLY A 229 27.71 -9.97 8.32
C GLY A 229 28.08 -9.00 9.43
N GLY A 230 27.10 -8.38 10.10
CA GLY A 230 27.36 -7.46 11.19
C GLY A 230 26.16 -6.61 11.61
N VAL A 231 26.26 -6.07 12.83
CA VAL A 231 25.24 -5.20 13.44
C VAL A 231 25.08 -3.89 12.68
N GLU A 232 26.19 -3.24 12.31
CA GLU A 232 26.18 -1.94 11.62
C GLU A 232 25.49 -2.03 10.24
N ALA A 233 25.80 -3.07 9.47
CA ALA A 233 25.18 -3.30 8.17
C ALA A 233 23.66 -3.56 8.30
N ALA A 234 23.24 -4.33 9.30
CA ALA A 234 21.82 -4.54 9.57
C ALA A 234 21.10 -3.26 10.02
N GLN A 235 21.74 -2.46 10.88
CA GLN A 235 21.21 -1.15 11.26
C GLN A 235 21.03 -0.27 10.03
N GLN A 236 22.06 -0.09 9.21
CA GLN A 236 21.98 0.73 7.99
C GLN A 236 20.86 0.25 7.06
N LEU A 237 20.76 -1.06 6.82
CA LEU A 237 19.75 -1.63 5.94
C LEU A 237 18.32 -1.43 6.48
N LEU A 238 18.07 -1.76 7.76
CA LEU A 238 16.75 -1.67 8.37
C LEU A 238 16.30 -0.22 8.60
N ARG A 239 17.24 0.72 8.83
CA ARG A 239 16.96 2.16 8.85
C ARG A 239 16.48 2.65 7.48
N ALA A 240 17.10 2.15 6.41
CA ALA A 240 16.78 2.55 5.05
C ALA A 240 15.51 1.89 4.50
N GLU A 241 15.27 0.61 4.82
CA GLU A 241 14.10 -0.15 4.35
C GLU A 241 13.35 -0.86 5.50
N PRO A 242 12.49 -0.14 6.25
CA PRO A 242 11.72 -0.72 7.36
C PRO A 242 10.73 -1.81 6.95
N LYS A 243 10.37 -1.90 5.65
CA LYS A 243 9.50 -2.98 5.15
C LYS A 243 10.11 -4.36 5.40
N LEU A 244 11.44 -4.47 5.56
CA LEU A 244 12.11 -5.73 5.90
C LEU A 244 11.59 -6.40 7.17
N PHE A 245 11.15 -5.60 8.15
CA PHE A 245 10.50 -6.15 9.34
C PHE A 245 9.19 -6.90 9.02
N SER A 246 8.52 -6.55 7.91
CA SER A 246 7.28 -7.19 7.47
C SER A 246 7.46 -8.21 6.35
N SER A 247 8.41 -8.03 5.42
CA SER A 247 8.63 -8.94 4.29
C SER A 247 9.36 -10.23 4.68
N GLY A 248 9.93 -10.28 5.89
CA GLY A 248 10.56 -11.46 6.46
C GLY A 248 12.00 -11.70 5.99
N LEU A 249 12.79 -12.31 6.88
CA LEU A 249 14.19 -12.70 6.66
C LEU A 249 14.38 -13.61 5.43
N GLN A 250 13.40 -14.45 5.13
CA GLN A 250 13.48 -15.36 4.00
C GLN A 250 13.67 -14.61 2.68
N ARG A 251 13.01 -13.46 2.51
CA ARG A 251 13.16 -12.63 1.31
C ARG A 251 14.59 -12.07 1.19
N LEU A 252 15.16 -11.59 2.29
CA LEU A 252 16.55 -11.12 2.33
C LEU A 252 17.54 -12.23 1.93
N ARG A 253 17.38 -13.43 2.50
CA ARG A 253 18.24 -14.59 2.18
C ARG A 253 18.12 -15.02 0.72
N LEU A 254 16.89 -15.06 0.17
CA LEU A 254 16.66 -15.34 -1.25
C LEU A 254 17.32 -14.29 -2.16
N ASN A 255 17.27 -13.02 -1.77
CA ASN A 255 17.88 -11.95 -2.55
C ASN A 255 19.41 -11.98 -2.52
N LEU A 256 20.01 -12.30 -1.37
CA LEU A 256 21.45 -12.55 -1.29
C LEU A 256 21.86 -13.72 -2.20
N ALA A 257 21.11 -14.83 -2.18
CA ALA A 257 21.37 -15.98 -3.05
C ALA A 257 21.16 -15.64 -4.54
N ALA A 258 20.14 -14.84 -4.87
CA ALA A 258 19.88 -14.40 -6.24
C ALA A 258 21.02 -13.52 -6.79
N LEU A 259 21.64 -12.69 -5.95
CA LEU A 259 22.80 -11.87 -6.33
C LEU A 259 24.08 -12.71 -6.49
N GLN A 260 24.18 -13.84 -5.78
CA GLN A 260 25.28 -14.80 -5.96
C GLN A 260 25.11 -15.72 -7.16
N HIS A 261 23.92 -15.76 -7.76
CA HIS A 261 23.66 -16.56 -8.94
C HIS A 261 24.58 -16.13 -10.10
N PRO A 262 25.05 -17.05 -10.99
CA PRO A 262 25.99 -16.73 -12.06
C PRO A 262 25.66 -15.53 -12.96
N VAL A 263 24.37 -15.24 -13.13
CA VAL A 263 23.86 -14.08 -13.90
C VAL A 263 24.24 -12.75 -13.25
N ALA A 264 24.22 -12.68 -11.92
CA ALA A 264 24.65 -11.52 -11.16
C ALA A 264 26.15 -11.58 -10.83
N GLY A 265 26.65 -12.78 -10.50
CA GLY A 265 28.07 -13.06 -10.33
C GLY A 265 28.70 -12.38 -9.12
N CYS A 266 27.91 -11.88 -8.16
CA CYS A 266 28.43 -11.23 -6.97
C CYS A 266 28.98 -12.28 -5.98
N THR A 267 30.08 -11.95 -5.32
CA THR A 267 30.45 -12.56 -4.04
C THR A 267 29.42 -12.22 -2.96
N LEU A 268 29.46 -12.92 -1.81
CA LEU A 268 28.57 -12.61 -0.69
C LEU A 268 28.73 -11.15 -0.20
N GLU A 269 29.97 -10.67 -0.11
CA GLU A 269 30.24 -9.30 0.36
C GLU A 269 29.78 -8.25 -0.65
N GLU A 270 29.97 -8.50 -1.95
CA GLU A 270 29.42 -7.62 -2.99
C GLU A 270 27.90 -7.62 -2.96
N ALA A 271 27.26 -8.77 -2.77
CA ALA A 271 25.80 -8.84 -2.63
C ALA A 271 25.29 -8.03 -1.43
N ARG A 272 25.96 -8.11 -0.28
CA ARG A 272 25.67 -7.29 0.90
C ARG A 272 25.83 -5.80 0.58
N GLN A 273 26.92 -5.42 -0.08
CA GLN A 273 27.18 -4.03 -0.45
C GLN A 273 26.16 -3.48 -1.47
N VAL A 274 25.68 -4.32 -2.40
CA VAL A 274 24.58 -3.99 -3.31
C VAL A 274 23.30 -3.69 -2.52
N LEU A 275 22.96 -4.52 -1.53
CA LEU A 275 21.77 -4.27 -0.70
C LEU A 275 21.93 -3.04 0.19
N LEU A 276 23.14 -2.73 0.69
CA LEU A 276 23.37 -1.51 1.46
C LEU A 276 23.30 -0.24 0.60
N SER A 277 23.78 -0.30 -0.65
CA SER A 277 23.71 0.82 -1.59
C SER A 277 22.31 1.01 -2.19
N THR A 278 21.55 -0.08 -2.36
CA THR A 278 20.14 -0.04 -2.80
C THR A 278 19.23 -0.87 -1.89
N PRO A 279 18.88 -0.36 -0.70
CA PRO A 279 18.11 -1.08 0.34
C PRO A 279 16.78 -1.67 -0.12
N GLN A 280 16.12 -1.05 -1.09
CA GLN A 280 14.83 -1.54 -1.59
C GLN A 280 14.94 -2.90 -2.28
N LEU A 281 16.12 -3.26 -2.81
CA LEU A 281 16.33 -4.58 -3.42
C LEU A 281 16.18 -5.71 -2.41
N SER A 282 16.36 -5.43 -1.12
CA SER A 282 16.23 -6.41 -0.04
C SER A 282 14.79 -6.94 0.13
N VAL A 283 13.77 -6.20 -0.34
CA VAL A 283 12.36 -6.57 -0.24
C VAL A 283 11.73 -7.02 -1.56
N PHE A 284 12.37 -6.76 -2.70
CA PHE A 284 11.88 -7.21 -4.01
C PHE A 284 12.17 -8.70 -4.25
N ALA A 285 11.41 -9.32 -5.14
CA ALA A 285 11.62 -10.72 -5.53
C ALA A 285 12.66 -10.85 -6.66
N LEU A 286 13.95 -10.73 -6.31
CA LEU A 286 15.06 -10.75 -7.27
C LEU A 286 15.25 -12.12 -7.93
N ASP A 287 14.74 -13.17 -7.30
CA ASP A 287 14.80 -14.56 -7.74
C ASP A 287 13.92 -14.85 -8.98
N THR A 288 13.03 -13.92 -9.34
CA THR A 288 12.09 -14.08 -10.45
C THR A 288 12.75 -13.93 -11.83
N PRO A 289 12.25 -14.62 -12.88
CA PRO A 289 12.76 -14.49 -14.26
C PRO A 289 12.75 -13.04 -14.77
N LYS A 290 11.71 -12.29 -14.40
CA LYS A 290 11.56 -10.86 -14.70
C LYS A 290 12.74 -10.02 -14.21
N PHE A 291 13.18 -10.23 -12.97
CA PHE A 291 14.31 -9.48 -12.41
C PHE A 291 15.64 -9.92 -13.01
N ARG A 292 15.83 -11.22 -13.30
CA ARG A 292 17.02 -11.70 -14.01
C ARG A 292 17.14 -11.06 -15.39
N ARG A 293 16.05 -11.04 -16.16
CA ARG A 293 16.04 -10.43 -17.49
C ARG A 293 16.34 -8.92 -17.46
N ARG A 294 15.85 -8.23 -16.42
CA ARG A 294 16.21 -6.82 -16.17
C ARG A 294 17.70 -6.61 -15.90
N MET A 295 18.29 -7.47 -15.06
CA MET A 295 19.72 -7.39 -14.75
C MET A 295 20.56 -7.58 -16.01
N GLU A 296 20.30 -8.64 -16.79
CA GLU A 296 20.98 -8.92 -18.07
C GLU A 296 20.89 -7.72 -19.03
N ALA A 297 19.67 -7.21 -19.26
CA ALA A 297 19.45 -6.10 -20.18
C ALA A 297 20.21 -4.83 -19.79
N LEU A 298 20.30 -4.53 -18.49
CA LEU A 298 21.03 -3.37 -17.97
C LEU A 298 22.54 -3.57 -18.02
N THR A 299 23.04 -4.77 -17.69
CA THR A 299 24.46 -5.11 -17.81
C THR A 299 24.93 -4.94 -19.26
N ASP A 300 24.16 -5.49 -20.22
CA ASP A 300 24.42 -5.34 -21.66
C ASP A 300 24.37 -3.88 -22.12
N PHE A 301 23.43 -3.10 -21.61
CA PHE A 301 23.29 -1.68 -21.99
C PHE A 301 24.45 -0.81 -21.48
N TYR A 302 24.95 -1.10 -20.29
CA TYR A 302 26.05 -0.35 -19.69
C TYR A 302 27.43 -0.85 -20.09
N GLU A 303 27.52 -1.96 -20.83
CA GLU A 303 28.77 -2.58 -21.28
C GLU A 303 29.72 -2.81 -20.11
N HIS A 304 29.16 -3.21 -18.97
CA HIS A 304 29.95 -3.56 -17.79
C HIS A 304 30.44 -5.00 -17.90
N ALA A 305 31.62 -5.29 -17.34
CA ALA A 305 32.21 -6.62 -17.43
C ALA A 305 31.37 -7.66 -16.68
N ASN A 306 30.66 -7.22 -15.62
CA ASN A 306 29.71 -8.04 -14.90
C ASN A 306 28.58 -7.20 -14.26
N THR A 307 27.54 -7.89 -13.81
CA THR A 307 26.36 -7.29 -13.18
C THR A 307 26.70 -6.69 -11.80
N ALA A 308 27.65 -7.26 -11.06
CA ALA A 308 28.07 -6.75 -9.75
C ALA A 308 28.62 -5.31 -9.83
N GLU A 309 29.55 -5.06 -10.75
CA GLU A 309 30.12 -3.74 -11.03
C GLU A 309 29.03 -2.74 -11.45
N MET A 310 28.07 -3.19 -12.26
CA MET A 310 26.91 -2.38 -12.65
C MET A 310 26.10 -1.94 -11.43
N LEU A 311 25.75 -2.88 -10.55
CA LEU A 311 24.90 -2.61 -9.38
C LEU A 311 25.58 -1.71 -8.35
N LEU A 312 26.89 -1.88 -8.15
CA LEU A 312 27.68 -1.05 -7.23
C LEU A 312 28.00 0.34 -7.81
N SER A 313 27.92 0.52 -9.13
CA SER A 313 28.19 1.81 -9.77
C SER A 313 27.02 2.81 -9.65
N ARG A 314 27.29 4.02 -9.15
CA ARG A 314 26.43 5.23 -9.24
C ARG A 314 24.91 4.98 -9.08
N ASN A 315 24.50 4.26 -8.03
CA ASN A 315 23.09 3.96 -7.71
C ASN A 315 22.29 3.29 -8.83
N ARG A 316 22.94 2.59 -9.77
CA ARG A 316 22.25 1.94 -10.90
C ARG A 316 21.37 0.76 -10.45
N GLY A 317 21.58 0.21 -9.26
CA GLY A 317 20.65 -0.75 -8.64
C GLY A 317 19.20 -0.20 -8.51
N THR A 318 19.02 1.11 -8.41
CA THR A 318 17.67 1.72 -8.41
C THR A 318 16.92 1.53 -9.73
N GLN A 319 17.62 1.28 -10.83
CA GLN A 319 17.02 1.10 -12.16
C GLN A 319 16.29 -0.25 -12.27
N LEU A 320 16.69 -1.24 -11.47
CA LEU A 320 16.00 -2.53 -11.37
C LEU A 320 14.55 -2.41 -10.88
N LYS A 321 14.19 -1.29 -10.26
CA LYS A 321 12.81 -0.98 -9.86
C LYS A 321 11.91 -0.75 -11.07
N SER A 322 12.46 -0.20 -12.14
CA SER A 322 11.69 0.20 -13.31
C SER A 322 11.40 -1.00 -14.22
N SER A 323 10.20 -1.01 -14.80
CA SER A 323 9.78 -2.03 -15.77
C SER A 323 10.57 -1.96 -17.07
N LEU A 324 10.84 -3.12 -17.69
CA LEU A 324 11.43 -3.19 -19.04
C LEU A 324 10.55 -2.50 -20.08
N TRP A 325 9.23 -2.47 -19.89
CA TRP A 325 8.33 -1.65 -20.70
C TRP A 325 8.60 -0.14 -20.60
N THR A 326 9.33 0.30 -19.58
CA THR A 326 9.72 1.70 -19.37
C THR A 326 11.19 1.95 -19.73
N VAL A 327 12.11 1.11 -19.24
CA VAL A 327 13.55 1.29 -19.47
C VAL A 327 14.02 0.73 -20.81
N GLY A 328 13.41 -0.35 -21.31
CA GLY A 328 13.70 -0.97 -22.60
C GLY A 328 13.68 0.00 -23.78
N PRO A 329 12.56 0.70 -24.07
CA PRO A 329 12.50 1.66 -25.17
C PRO A 329 13.48 2.82 -24.99
N ARG A 330 13.80 3.20 -23.75
CA ARG A 330 14.79 4.25 -23.45
C ARG A 330 16.22 3.80 -23.71
N MET A 331 16.56 2.57 -23.35
CA MET A 331 17.85 1.95 -23.67
C MET A 331 18.01 1.82 -25.19
N ALA A 332 16.99 1.31 -25.88
CA ALA A 332 16.98 1.20 -27.34
C ALA A 332 17.10 2.58 -28.02
N PHE A 333 16.39 3.60 -27.51
CA PHE A 333 16.50 4.95 -28.06
C PHE A 333 17.88 5.56 -27.87
N VAL A 334 18.52 5.34 -26.70
CA VAL A 334 19.91 5.77 -26.49
C VAL A 334 20.85 5.07 -27.46
N ARG A 335 20.72 3.75 -27.65
CA ARG A 335 21.51 2.99 -28.65
C ARG A 335 21.31 3.54 -30.06
N HIS A 336 20.07 3.81 -30.46
CA HIS A 336 19.73 4.44 -31.73
C HIS A 336 20.39 5.82 -31.91
N LEU A 337 20.38 6.65 -30.86
CA LEU A 337 21.06 7.94 -30.89
C LEU A 337 22.59 7.80 -30.97
N ARG A 338 23.20 6.79 -30.35
CA ARG A 338 24.65 6.54 -30.47
C ARG A 338 25.03 6.27 -31.93
N LEU A 339 24.25 5.42 -32.60
CA LEU A 339 24.44 5.07 -34.00
C LEU A 339 24.19 6.28 -34.93
N LYS A 340 23.08 6.99 -34.74
CA LYS A 340 22.72 8.14 -35.60
C LYS A 340 23.61 9.37 -35.41
N ARG A 341 24.09 9.63 -34.19
CA ARG A 341 24.87 10.84 -33.86
C ARG A 341 26.39 10.58 -33.80
N GLY A 342 26.85 9.36 -34.07
CA GLY A 342 28.27 9.01 -33.99
C GLY A 342 28.88 9.21 -32.61
N GLN A 343 28.09 9.01 -31.54
CA GLN A 343 28.53 9.20 -30.14
C GLN A 343 28.56 7.86 -29.39
N PRO A 344 29.54 6.99 -29.67
CA PRO A 344 29.57 5.61 -29.14
C PRO A 344 29.62 5.56 -27.60
N GLY A 345 30.22 6.57 -26.96
CA GLY A 345 30.36 6.63 -25.50
C GLY A 345 29.15 7.20 -24.72
N ARG A 346 28.05 7.61 -25.40
CA ARG A 346 26.94 8.28 -24.70
C ARG A 346 26.15 7.29 -23.84
N ARG A 347 26.49 7.25 -22.55
CA ARG A 347 25.77 6.52 -21.50
C ARG A 347 24.95 7.52 -20.69
N THR A 348 23.73 7.15 -20.31
CA THR A 348 22.91 7.97 -19.41
C THR A 348 22.28 7.10 -18.34
N SER A 349 22.41 7.51 -17.08
CA SER A 349 21.67 6.93 -15.96
C SER A 349 20.20 7.35 -15.96
N ALA A 350 19.81 8.30 -16.81
CA ALA A 350 18.46 8.86 -16.85
C ALA A 350 17.40 7.91 -17.45
N VAL A 351 17.78 6.70 -17.89
CA VAL A 351 16.83 5.71 -18.43
C VAL A 351 15.74 5.32 -17.43
N ALA A 352 15.98 5.45 -16.12
CA ALA A 352 14.98 5.20 -15.07
C ALA A 352 14.30 6.47 -14.54
N CYS A 353 14.64 7.67 -15.03
CA CYS A 353 14.06 8.92 -14.55
C CYS A 353 12.64 9.18 -15.11
N SER A 354 12.00 10.27 -14.68
CA SER A 354 10.78 10.75 -15.32
C SER A 354 11.03 11.05 -16.81
N LEU A 355 9.99 10.94 -17.64
CA LEU A 355 10.12 11.08 -19.09
C LEU A 355 10.76 12.41 -19.49
N GLY A 356 10.36 13.52 -18.84
CA GLY A 356 10.93 14.84 -19.12
C GLY A 356 12.42 14.95 -18.80
N LEU A 357 12.88 14.36 -17.69
CA LEU A 357 14.30 14.33 -17.35
C LEU A 357 15.10 13.46 -18.32
N PHE A 358 14.55 12.31 -18.71
CA PHE A 358 15.16 11.45 -19.72
C PHE A 358 15.34 12.20 -21.06
N CYS A 359 14.28 12.79 -21.60
CA CYS A 359 14.29 13.54 -22.85
C CYS A 359 15.30 14.70 -22.83
N ARG A 360 15.36 15.45 -21.72
CA ARG A 360 16.39 16.48 -21.49
C ARG A 360 17.80 15.90 -21.54
N ALA A 361 18.06 14.80 -20.83
CA ALA A 361 19.38 14.16 -20.79
C ALA A 361 19.84 13.65 -22.18
N VAL A 362 18.91 13.12 -22.98
CA VAL A 362 19.21 12.65 -24.34
C VAL A 362 19.15 13.74 -25.41
N ARG A 363 18.77 14.98 -25.04
CA ARG A 363 18.58 16.11 -25.96
C ARG A 363 17.67 15.70 -27.12
N ALA A 364 16.47 15.24 -26.78
CA ALA A 364 15.39 14.93 -27.70
C ALA A 364 14.08 15.47 -27.11
N ASP A 365 13.17 15.90 -27.97
CA ASP A 365 11.82 16.27 -27.57
C ASP A 365 10.99 15.01 -27.24
N VAL A 366 9.91 15.22 -26.48
CA VAL A 366 9.04 14.13 -26.00
C VAL A 366 8.32 13.44 -27.16
N ALA A 367 7.92 14.17 -28.20
CA ALA A 367 7.18 13.63 -29.33
C ALA A 367 8.05 12.66 -30.15
N THR A 368 9.29 13.03 -30.43
CA THR A 368 10.28 12.18 -31.09
C THR A 368 10.52 10.88 -30.32
N TYR A 369 10.71 10.97 -29.00
CA TYR A 369 10.84 9.76 -28.19
C TYR A 369 9.56 8.92 -28.20
N LYS A 370 8.38 9.53 -28.10
CA LYS A 370 7.10 8.81 -28.09
C LYS A 370 6.83 8.08 -29.41
N GLY A 371 7.18 8.69 -30.54
CA GLY A 371 7.13 8.04 -31.85
C GLY A 371 8.06 6.82 -31.91
N PHE A 372 9.28 6.94 -31.39
CA PHE A 372 10.21 5.81 -31.29
C PHE A 372 9.70 4.72 -30.32
N GLU A 373 9.23 5.09 -29.13
CA GLU A 373 8.71 4.17 -28.12
C GLU A 373 7.57 3.31 -28.71
N ALA A 374 6.63 3.92 -29.42
CA ALA A 374 5.53 3.20 -30.06
C ALA A 374 6.02 2.18 -31.11
N ALA A 375 6.95 2.59 -31.98
CA ALA A 375 7.51 1.71 -33.00
C ALA A 375 8.34 0.57 -32.38
N TRP A 376 9.14 0.86 -31.36
CA TRP A 376 9.94 -0.15 -30.66
C TRP A 376 9.05 -1.14 -29.92
N LEU A 377 8.00 -0.69 -29.23
CA LEU A 377 7.06 -1.56 -28.52
C LEU A 377 6.31 -2.52 -29.45
N ALA A 378 6.18 -2.20 -30.73
CA ALA A 378 5.61 -3.08 -31.74
C ALA A 378 6.63 -4.08 -32.34
N SER A 379 7.91 -3.98 -31.96
CA SER A 379 8.99 -4.80 -32.54
C SER A 379 9.11 -6.17 -31.86
N PRO A 380 9.67 -7.18 -32.57
CA PRO A 380 10.02 -8.47 -31.95
C PRO A 380 11.03 -8.35 -30.80
N GLU A 381 11.92 -7.35 -30.86
CA GLU A 381 12.90 -7.07 -29.78
C GLU A 381 12.18 -6.75 -28.47
N ALA A 382 11.13 -5.92 -28.52
CA ALA A 382 10.35 -5.59 -27.33
C ALA A 382 9.61 -6.81 -26.78
N ALA A 383 9.05 -7.65 -27.65
CA ALA A 383 8.37 -8.88 -27.25
C ALA A 383 9.31 -9.85 -26.53
N GLN A 384 10.53 -10.03 -27.04
CA GLN A 384 11.54 -10.88 -26.43
C GLN A 384 12.11 -10.29 -25.14
N LEU A 385 12.34 -8.97 -25.09
CA LEU A 385 12.91 -8.33 -23.91
C LEU A 385 11.91 -8.30 -22.75
N CYS A 386 10.62 -8.12 -23.04
CA CYS A 386 9.58 -7.95 -22.03
C CYS A 386 8.73 -9.21 -21.78
N GLU A 387 9.12 -10.37 -22.30
CA GLU A 387 8.36 -11.63 -22.24
C GLU A 387 7.89 -12.00 -20.83
N HIS A 388 8.70 -11.72 -19.81
CA HIS A 388 8.41 -12.05 -18.40
C HIS A 388 7.70 -10.92 -17.63
N GLU A 389 7.27 -9.86 -18.29
CA GLU A 389 6.50 -8.77 -17.69
C GLU A 389 5.05 -8.78 -18.18
N PRO A 390 4.06 -8.53 -17.31
CA PRO A 390 2.68 -8.39 -17.76
C PRO A 390 2.61 -7.29 -18.83
N PRO A 391 1.82 -7.47 -19.90
CA PRO A 391 1.68 -6.46 -20.95
C PRO A 391 1.30 -5.12 -20.34
N ARG A 392 2.00 -4.05 -20.73
CA ARG A 392 1.63 -2.70 -20.34
C ARG A 392 0.19 -2.47 -20.79
N ARG A 393 -0.73 -2.22 -19.85
CA ARG A 393 -2.10 -1.83 -20.18
C ARG A 393 -1.99 -0.59 -21.07
N GLN A 394 -2.20 -0.76 -22.37
CA GLN A 394 -2.36 0.38 -23.25
C GLN A 394 -3.59 1.11 -22.74
N ALA A 395 -3.46 2.41 -22.45
CA ALA A 395 -4.62 3.24 -22.23
C ALA A 395 -5.42 3.18 -23.54
N THR A 396 -6.47 2.37 -23.56
CA THR A 396 -7.43 2.36 -24.66
C THR A 396 -7.89 3.80 -24.82
N PRO A 397 -7.77 4.40 -26.02
CA PRO A 397 -8.43 5.67 -26.27
C PRO A 397 -9.91 5.46 -25.98
N THR A 398 -10.47 6.34 -25.15
CA THR A 398 -11.89 6.34 -24.77
C THR A 398 -12.74 6.38 -26.04
N GLY A 399 -13.22 5.21 -26.46
CA GLY A 399 -14.21 5.01 -27.49
C GLY A 399 -15.46 4.43 -26.85
N SER A 400 -16.54 5.19 -26.87
CA SER A 400 -17.87 4.81 -26.41
C SER A 400 -18.36 3.52 -27.08
N GLY A 401 -18.88 2.57 -26.30
CA GLY A 401 -19.53 1.37 -26.82
C GLY A 401 -19.61 0.29 -25.75
N GLY A 402 -20.82 -0.01 -25.28
CA GLY A 402 -21.07 -0.84 -24.10
C GLY A 402 -20.84 -2.34 -24.28
N GLY A 403 -21.12 -3.06 -23.21
CA GLY A 403 -21.46 -4.48 -23.26
C GLY A 403 -20.36 -5.44 -22.84
N ASP A 404 -20.48 -5.83 -21.58
CA ASP A 404 -20.36 -7.21 -21.10
C ASP A 404 -19.05 -7.80 -20.59
N CYS A 405 -19.33 -8.65 -19.60
CA CYS A 405 -18.53 -9.01 -18.46
C CYS A 405 -17.75 -10.30 -18.74
N SER A 406 -16.51 -10.37 -18.24
CA SER A 406 -15.86 -11.55 -17.65
C SER A 406 -14.35 -11.37 -17.74
N ARG A 407 -13.69 -10.99 -16.64
CA ARG A 407 -12.25 -11.23 -16.51
C ARG A 407 -11.80 -11.25 -15.06
N SER A 408 -11.16 -12.36 -14.76
CA SER A 408 -10.56 -12.82 -13.52
C SER A 408 -9.67 -11.77 -12.86
N SER A 409 -9.85 -11.62 -11.56
CA SER A 409 -9.09 -10.74 -10.68
C SER A 409 -7.67 -11.27 -10.50
N SER A 410 -6.68 -10.66 -11.16
CA SER A 410 -5.29 -10.73 -10.73
C SER A 410 -4.89 -9.38 -10.11
N SER A 411 -4.72 -9.39 -8.79
CA SER A 411 -4.24 -8.28 -7.99
C SER A 411 -2.74 -8.09 -8.21
N SER A 412 -2.37 -7.01 -8.89
CA SER A 412 -1.01 -6.48 -8.88
C SER A 412 -1.07 -5.05 -8.37
N ASP A 413 -0.81 -4.89 -7.07
CA ASP A 413 -0.60 -3.63 -6.39
C ASP A 413 0.77 -3.06 -6.81
N ASP A 414 0.77 -2.10 -7.72
CA ASP A 414 1.95 -1.27 -8.04
C ASP A 414 1.49 0.19 -8.20
N ASP A 415 1.09 0.82 -7.09
CA ASP A 415 0.86 2.28 -7.00
C ASP A 415 1.81 2.92 -5.98
N ASP A 416 3.12 2.94 -6.30
CA ASP A 416 4.09 3.81 -5.61
C ASP A 416 4.17 5.16 -6.35
N SER A 417 3.28 6.07 -5.96
CA SER A 417 3.34 7.49 -6.35
C SER A 417 4.56 8.18 -5.69
N SER A 418 5.68 8.23 -6.41
CA SER A 418 6.81 9.09 -6.06
C SER A 418 6.44 10.56 -6.28
N SER A 419 6.24 11.30 -5.18
CA SER A 419 6.09 12.75 -5.18
C SER A 419 7.47 13.40 -5.29
N SER A 420 7.79 13.97 -6.44
CA SER A 420 8.96 14.85 -6.60
C SER A 420 8.59 16.24 -6.09
N SER A 421 9.15 16.64 -4.95
CA SER A 421 9.29 18.04 -4.57
C SER A 421 10.32 18.69 -5.50
N GLU A 422 9.87 19.59 -6.36
CA GLU A 422 10.75 20.51 -7.08
C GLU A 422 11.22 21.57 -6.07
N GLU A 423 12.53 21.61 -5.84
CA GLU A 423 13.20 22.74 -5.21
C GLU A 423 13.33 23.83 -6.26
N ASP A 424 12.59 24.91 -6.07
CA ASP A 424 12.77 26.17 -6.80
C ASP A 424 14.05 26.85 -6.28
N GLU A 425 15.16 26.62 -6.99
CA GLU A 425 16.30 27.54 -6.96
C GLU A 425 16.23 28.46 -8.18
N ARG A 426 15.86 29.73 -7.93
CA ARG A 426 16.44 31.00 -8.41
C ARG A 426 15.39 32.03 -8.84
N GLY A 427 15.44 33.16 -8.13
CA GLY A 427 14.72 34.41 -8.36
C GLY A 427 14.79 35.24 -7.11
#